data_AF-A0A4R6YI95-F1
#
_entry.id   AF-A0A4R6YI95-F1
#
_cell.length_a   1.000
_cell.length_b   1.000
_cell.length_c   1.000
_cell.angle_alpha   90.00
_cell.angle_beta   90.00
_cell.angle_gamma   90.00
#
_symmetry.space_group_name_H-M   'P 1'
#
loop_
_entity.id
_entity.type
_entity.pdbx_description
1 polymer ?
#
loop_
_entity_poly.entity_id
_entity_poly.type
_entity_poly.pdbx_seq_one_letter_code
_entity_poly.pdbx_strand_id
1 'polypeptide(L)' 'MSDAKRFDDLPDDTKEFLTDLSPDDVRTIRAGLPIVRAIIGFGKVTKWIAIAALGILGGIVMLGESVAKIVAWFRP' A
#
# COMPACT_ATOMS: atom_id res chain seq x y z
N MET A 1 -15.67 37.27 -1.57
CA MET A 1 -14.77 36.89 -2.69
C MET A 1 -15.51 35.83 -3.49
N SER A 2 -15.79 36.11 -4.76
CA SER A 2 -16.68 35.30 -5.61
C SER A 2 -16.02 33.95 -5.93
N ASP A 3 -16.72 32.83 -5.72
CA ASP A 3 -16.24 31.46 -5.96
C ASP A 3 -15.66 31.26 -7.38
N ALA A 4 -16.17 32.01 -8.36
CA ALA A 4 -15.68 31.99 -9.74
C ALA A 4 -14.18 32.30 -9.85
N LYS A 5 -13.66 33.24 -9.03
CA LYS A 5 -12.24 33.62 -9.09
C LYS A 5 -11.32 32.47 -8.65
N ARG A 6 -11.79 31.59 -7.75
CA ARG A 6 -11.04 30.45 -7.25
C ARG A 6 -10.97 29.31 -8.26
N PHE A 7 -11.93 29.21 -9.18
CA PHE A 7 -11.91 28.20 -10.25
C PHE A 7 -10.96 28.61 -11.38
N ASP A 8 -10.95 29.90 -11.73
CA ASP A 8 -10.06 30.44 -12.78
C ASP A 8 -8.57 30.30 -12.42
N ASP A 9 -8.24 30.32 -11.13
CA ASP A 9 -6.88 30.17 -10.60
C ASP A 9 -6.35 28.72 -10.60
N LEU A 10 -7.17 27.73 -10.99
CA LEU A 10 -6.73 26.32 -11.05
C LEU A 10 -5.84 26.04 -12.28
N PRO A 11 -5.02 24.97 -12.27
CA PRO A 11 -4.37 24.48 -13.48
C PRO A 11 -5.40 24.05 -14.53
N ASP A 12 -5.08 24.19 -15.82
CA ASP A 12 -6.01 23.91 -16.92
C ASP A 12 -6.50 22.46 -16.91
N ASP A 13 -5.61 21.49 -16.70
CA ASP A 13 -5.96 20.07 -16.56
C ASP A 13 -6.96 19.81 -15.42
N THR A 14 -6.90 20.61 -14.35
CA THR A 14 -7.81 20.47 -13.20
C THR A 14 -9.17 21.09 -13.50
N LYS A 15 -9.22 22.20 -14.24
CA LYS A 15 -10.48 22.79 -14.70
C LYS A 15 -11.20 21.85 -15.64
N GLU A 16 -10.50 21.29 -16.63
CA GLU A 16 -11.07 20.33 -17.59
C GLU A 16 -11.63 19.10 -16.86
N PHE A 17 -10.85 18.50 -15.96
CA PHE A 17 -11.30 17.37 -15.14
C PHE A 17 -12.53 17.69 -14.28
N LEU A 18 -12.58 18.87 -13.65
CA LEU A 18 -13.74 19.28 -12.83
C LEU A 18 -14.97 19.58 -13.67
N THR A 19 -14.79 20.00 -14.92
CA THR A 19 -15.90 20.34 -15.83
C THR A 19 -16.54 19.08 -16.40
N ASP A 20 -15.76 18.03 -16.62
CA ASP A 20 -16.22 16.74 -17.17
C ASP A 20 -16.87 15.82 -16.11
N LEU A 21 -16.79 16.18 -14.83
CA LEU A 21 -17.28 15.35 -13.73
C LEU A 21 -18.80 15.38 -13.62
N SER A 22 -19.45 14.23 -13.84
CA SER A 22 -20.85 14.07 -13.46
C SER A 22 -20.99 13.95 -11.94
N PRO A 23 -22.16 14.28 -11.36
CA PRO A 23 -22.42 14.10 -9.93
C PRO A 23 -22.18 12.67 -9.44
N ASP A 24 -22.31 11.67 -10.32
CA ASP A 24 -22.17 10.25 -10.01
C ASP A 24 -20.68 9.84 -9.96
N ASP A 25 -19.88 10.40 -10.86
CA ASP A 25 -18.43 10.23 -10.87
C ASP A 25 -17.80 10.83 -9.61
N VAL A 26 -18.27 12.01 -9.19
CA VAL A 26 -17.81 12.65 -7.93
C VAL A 26 -18.04 11.73 -6.73
N ARG A 27 -19.22 11.09 -6.63
CA ARG A 27 -19.52 10.16 -5.52
C ARG A 27 -18.63 8.92 -5.57
N THR A 28 -18.41 8.38 -6.76
CA THR A 28 -17.56 7.21 -6.97
C THR A 28 -16.09 7.51 -6.62
N ILE A 29 -15.56 8.63 -7.10
CA ILE A 29 -14.19 9.07 -6.81
C ILE A 29 -14.01 9.34 -5.31
N ARG A 30 -14.98 9.98 -4.66
CA ARG A 30 -14.92 10.26 -3.21
C ARG A 30 -14.91 8.97 -2.38
N ALA A 31 -15.64 7.94 -2.82
CA ALA A 31 -15.62 6.63 -2.19
C ALA A 31 -14.34 5.83 -2.49
N GLY A 32 -13.79 5.95 -3.71
CA GLY A 32 -12.61 5.20 -4.16
C GLY A 32 -11.27 5.79 -3.74
N LEU A 33 -11.18 7.12 -3.55
CA LEU A 33 -9.93 7.82 -3.23
C LEU A 33 -9.18 7.24 -2.01
N PRO A 34 -9.86 6.93 -0.87
CA PRO A 34 -9.20 6.33 0.29
C PRO A 34 -8.55 4.99 -0.03
N ILE A 35 -9.21 4.16 -0.86
CA ILE A 35 -8.74 2.84 -1.25
C ILE A 35 -7.52 2.97 -2.16
N VAL A 36 -7.58 3.85 -3.17
CA VAL A 36 -6.46 4.11 -4.08
C VAL A 36 -5.25 4.64 -3.30
N ARG A 37 -5.45 5.56 -2.36
CA ARG A 37 -4.37 6.05 -1.47
C ARG A 37 -3.76 4.92 -0.65
N ALA A 38 -4.59 4.02 -0.11
CA ALA A 38 -4.11 2.85 0.62
C ALA A 38 -3.30 1.89 -0.27
N ILE A 39 -3.73 1.64 -1.51
CA ILE A 39 -3.02 0.78 -2.46
C ILE A 39 -1.66 1.38 -2.87
N ILE A 40 -1.62 2.69 -3.16
CA ILE A 40 -0.37 3.39 -3.49
C ILE A 40 0.61 3.30 -2.30
N GLY A 41 0.12 3.43 -1.07
CA GLY A 41 0.92 3.23 0.14
C GLY A 41 1.40 1.79 0.31
N PHE A 42 0.54 0.81 0.03
CA PHE A 42 0.82 -0.61 0.19
C PHE A 42 1.98 -1.09 -0.70
N GLY A 43 2.08 -0.58 -1.93
CA GLY A 43 3.16 -0.94 -2.86
C GLY A 43 4.58 -0.69 -2.32
N LYS A 44 4.78 0.34 -1.48
CA LYS A 44 6.08 0.60 -0.83
C LYS A 44 6.43 -0.45 0.24
N VAL A 45 5.43 -1.05 0.87
CA VAL A 45 5.59 -1.98 2.00
C VAL A 45 5.66 -3.44 1.51
N THR A 46 5.04 -3.77 0.38
CA THR A 46 5.01 -5.13 -0.19
C THR A 46 6.39 -5.77 -0.32
N LYS A 47 7.40 -5.02 -0.80
CA LYS A 47 8.79 -5.51 -0.89
C LYS A 47 9.32 -5.96 0.47
N TRP A 48 9.09 -5.17 1.51
CA TRP A 48 9.56 -5.46 2.86
C TRP A 48 8.82 -6.62 3.50
N ILE A 49 7.52 -6.76 3.23
CA ILE A 49 6.72 -7.92 3.64
C ILE A 49 7.29 -9.21 3.03
N ALA A 50 7.60 -9.20 1.74
CA ALA A 50 8.18 -10.36 1.07
C ALA A 50 9.55 -10.74 1.64
N ILE A 51 10.43 -9.76 1.88
CA ILE A 51 11.74 -10.00 2.52
C ILE A 51 11.57 -10.54 3.94
N ALA A 52 10.66 -9.95 4.73
CA ALA A 52 10.39 -10.41 6.09
C ALA A 52 9.86 -11.85 6.11
N ALA A 53 8.94 -12.19 5.19
CA ALA A 53 8.40 -13.53 5.06
C ALA A 53 9.50 -14.55 4.73
N LEU A 54 10.37 -14.24 3.76
CA LEU A 54 11.51 -15.10 3.42
C LEU A 54 12.49 -15.24 4.60
N GLY A 55 12.76 -14.16 5.31
CA GLY A 55 13.62 -14.17 6.51
C GLY A 55 13.04 -15.04 7.63
N ILE A 56 11.73 -14.96 7.87
CA ILE A 56 11.03 -15.80 8.86
C ILE A 56 11.10 -17.27 8.46
N LEU A 57 10.80 -17.59 7.19
CA LEU A 57 10.85 -18.98 6.70
C LEU A 57 12.25 -19.56 6.84
N GLY A 58 13.28 -18.83 6.39
CA GLY A 58 14.67 -19.25 6.55
C GLY A 58 15.07 -19.40 8.02
N GLY A 59 14.69 -18.44 8.86
CA GLY A 59 14.98 -18.46 10.29
C GLY A 59 14.35 -19.66 11.02
N ILE A 60 13.11 -20.02 10.69
CA ILE A 60 12.43 -21.20 11.25
C ILE A 60 13.18 -22.48 10.87
N VAL A 61 13.57 -22.64 9.60
CA VAL A 61 14.31 -23.82 9.13
C VAL A 61 15.65 -23.94 9.87
N MET A 62 16.43 -22.86 9.92
CA MET A 62 17.73 -22.86 10.60
C MET A 62 17.62 -23.10 12.12
N LEU A 63 16.58 -22.57 12.74
CA LEU A 63 16.30 -22.80 14.17
C LEU A 63 15.97 -24.28 14.40
N GLY A 64 15.14 -24.88 13.55
CA GLY A 64 14.81 -26.30 13.60
C GLY A 64 16.05 -27.19 13.47
N GLU A 65 16.93 -26.91 12.50
CA GLU A 65 18.20 -27.62 12.34
C GLU A 65 19.11 -27.49 13.58
N SER A 66 19.17 -26.29 14.18
CA SER A 66 20.00 -26.03 15.35
C SER A 66 19.48 -26.79 16.58
N VAL A 67 18.16 -26.78 16.80
CA VAL A 67 17.52 -27.56 17.87
C VAL A 67 17.75 -29.05 17.65
N ALA A 68 17.59 -29.55 16.43
CA ALA A 68 17.82 -30.95 16.09
C ALA A 68 19.27 -31.38 16.38
N LYS A 69 20.26 -30.53 16.02
CA LYS A 69 21.68 -30.76 16.35
C LYS A 69 21.91 -30.83 17.85
N ILE A 70 21.34 -29.91 18.63
CA ILE A 70 21.46 -29.92 20.09
C ILE A 70 20.84 -31.19 20.68
N VAL A 71 19.66 -31.58 20.24
CA VAL A 71 18.99 -32.81 20.71
C VAL A 71 19.80 -34.05 20.35
N ALA A 72 20.46 -34.08 19.19
CA ALA A 72 21.29 -35.20 18.78
C ALA A 72 22.49 -35.43 19.70
N TRP A 73 23.01 -34.41 20.39
CA TRP A 73 24.08 -34.59 21.39
C TRP A 73 23.66 -35.38 22.63
N PHE A 74 22.35 -35.45 22.90
CA PHE A 74 21.78 -36.19 24.02
C PHE A 74 21.22 -37.56 23.60
N ARG A 75 21.35 -37.95 22.33
CA ARG A 75 21.12 -39.34 21.93
C ARG A 75 22.32 -40.18 22.41
N PRO A 76 22.07 -41.33 23.08
CA PRO A 76 23.12 -42.24 23.50
C PRO A 76 23.86 -42.87 22.30
#